data_AF-A0A850KN47-F1
#
_entry.id   AF-A0A850KN47-F1
#
_cell.length_a   1.000
_cell.length_b   1.000
_cell.length_c   1.000
_cell.angle_alpha   90.00
_cell.angle_beta   90.00
_cell.angle_gamma   90.00
#
_symmetry.space_group_name_H-M   'P 1'
#
loop_
_entity.id
_entity.type
_entity.pdbx_description
1 polymer ?
#
loop_
_entity_poly.entity_id
_entity_poly.type
_entity_poly.pdbx_seq_one_letter_code
_entity_poly.pdbx_strand_id
1 'polypeptide(L)'
;MMKFLARSISIVLFALPLLAVQANAQDQAILYQPDPDSPIGERNPKAPPETAQFDFVIGDWDIDITYTPAGGKPFSYKAKWHNHWVVDGHVVMQEWRGPYSTGAEFRFFDPQKKRWIGQNVYTGAKWQETSAEFVDGKMYIYSSQSDADGDFLARETYYEIGPDSFKLKAEVSRDNGKSWQAGKYTLVATRSL
;
A
#
# COMPACT_ATOMS: atom_id res chain seq x y z
N MET A 1 26.38 76.78 -50.97
CA MET A 1 24.90 76.87 -50.94
C MET A 1 24.38 75.46 -50.67
N MET A 2 23.89 75.25 -49.46
CA MET A 2 23.66 73.94 -48.83
C MET A 2 22.22 73.48 -49.12
N LYS A 3 22.02 72.24 -49.59
CA LYS A 3 20.70 71.58 -49.59
C LYS A 3 20.85 70.15 -49.08
N PHE A 4 20.42 69.96 -47.84
CA PHE A 4 20.19 68.67 -47.21
C PHE A 4 18.97 67.99 -47.86
N LEU A 5 19.11 66.73 -48.26
CA LEU A 5 17.97 65.84 -48.51
C LEU A 5 18.09 64.66 -47.55
N ALA A 6 17.32 64.71 -46.47
CA ALA A 6 17.11 63.60 -45.57
C ALA A 6 16.31 62.52 -46.31
N ARG A 7 16.89 61.33 -46.50
CA ARG A 7 16.14 60.15 -46.92
C ARG A 7 15.71 59.38 -45.68
N SER A 8 14.41 59.27 -45.49
CA SER A 8 13.77 58.49 -44.43
C SER A 8 14.16 57.01 -44.56
N ILE A 9 14.74 56.44 -43.51
CA ILE A 9 14.94 55.00 -43.37
C ILE A 9 13.64 54.42 -42.83
N SER A 10 12.87 53.73 -43.68
CA SER A 10 11.75 52.91 -43.23
C SER A 10 12.30 51.63 -42.62
N ILE A 11 12.33 51.55 -41.30
CA ILE A 11 12.58 50.30 -40.58
C ILE A 11 11.29 49.47 -40.69
N VAL A 12 11.31 48.44 -41.54
CA VAL A 12 10.27 47.41 -41.53
C VAL A 12 10.55 46.52 -40.32
N LEU A 13 9.79 46.70 -39.24
CA LEU A 13 9.76 45.74 -38.13
C LEU A 13 9.16 44.43 -38.66
N PHE A 14 10.00 43.41 -38.83
CA PHE A 14 9.52 42.03 -38.90
C PHE A 14 9.03 41.65 -37.50
N ALA A 15 7.72 41.65 -37.29
CA ALA A 15 7.12 40.98 -36.14
C ALA A 15 7.35 39.48 -36.31
N LEU A 16 8.34 38.93 -35.59
CA LEU A 16 8.48 37.50 -35.38
C LEU A 16 7.21 37.04 -34.64
N PRO A 17 6.41 36.11 -35.20
CA PRO A 17 5.36 35.49 -34.41
C PRO A 17 6.05 34.69 -33.29
N LEU A 18 5.85 35.13 -32.05
CA LEU A 18 6.04 34.28 -30.89
C LEU A 18 5.08 33.10 -31.06
N LEU A 19 5.60 31.97 -31.55
CA LEU A 19 4.92 30.69 -31.44
C LEU A 19 4.84 30.39 -29.94
N ALA A 20 3.71 30.75 -29.34
CA ALA A 20 3.35 30.23 -28.03
C ALA A 20 3.26 28.71 -28.19
N VAL A 21 4.25 28.00 -27.63
CA VAL A 21 4.14 26.57 -27.42
C VAL A 21 3.02 26.39 -26.41
N GLN A 22 1.80 26.20 -26.90
CA GLN A 22 0.73 25.66 -26.08
C GLN A 22 1.13 24.21 -25.79
N ALA A 23 1.83 24.01 -24.67
CA ALA A 23 1.97 22.70 -24.09
C ALA A 23 0.54 22.25 -23.75
N ASN A 24 -0.03 21.39 -24.58
CA ASN A 24 -1.30 20.75 -24.25
C ASN A 24 -1.11 20.05 -22.91
N ALA A 25 -1.90 20.43 -21.91
CA ALA A 25 -1.91 19.82 -20.58
C ALA A 25 -2.40 18.36 -20.59
N GLN A 26 -2.38 17.70 -21.74
CA GLN A 26 -3.13 16.47 -22.02
C GLN A 26 -2.25 15.20 -22.13
N ASP A 27 -0.92 15.31 -22.13
CA ASP A 27 -0.03 14.15 -22.30
C ASP A 27 1.04 14.05 -21.20
N GLN A 28 0.67 14.18 -19.92
CA GLN A 28 1.57 13.68 -18.87
C GLN A 28 1.43 12.15 -18.82
N ALA A 29 2.48 11.44 -19.26
CA ALA A 29 2.51 9.99 -19.22
C ALA A 29 2.33 9.48 -17.78
N ILE A 30 1.42 8.52 -17.59
CA ILE A 30 1.31 7.77 -16.34
C ILE A 30 2.47 6.78 -16.33
N LEU A 31 3.46 7.03 -15.47
CA LEU A 31 4.74 6.31 -15.52
C LEU A 31 4.72 4.97 -14.78
N TYR A 32 4.03 4.88 -13.63
CA TYR A 32 4.11 3.69 -12.78
C TYR A 32 2.90 2.76 -12.90
N GLN A 33 1.74 3.27 -13.33
CA GLN A 33 0.57 2.44 -13.67
C GLN A 33 0.01 2.79 -15.06
N PRO A 34 0.82 2.66 -16.14
CA PRO A 34 0.36 2.99 -17.50
C PRO A 34 -0.79 2.09 -17.95
N ASP A 35 -0.85 0.87 -17.43
CA ASP A 35 -1.94 -0.09 -17.59
C ASP A 35 -2.63 -0.29 -16.23
N PRO A 36 -3.95 0.00 -16.11
CA PRO A 36 -4.69 -0.23 -14.87
C PRO A 36 -4.63 -1.68 -14.39
N ASP A 37 -4.42 -2.64 -15.29
CA ASP A 37 -4.40 -4.08 -15.00
C ASP A 37 -2.98 -4.64 -14.81
N SER A 38 -1.92 -3.83 -15.00
CA SER A 38 -0.55 -4.27 -14.70
C SER A 38 -0.29 -4.24 -13.19
N PRO A 39 0.06 -5.37 -12.55
CA PRO A 39 0.52 -5.33 -11.18
C PRO A 39 1.82 -4.52 -11.14
N ILE A 40 1.82 -3.41 -10.41
CA ILE A 40 3.03 -2.63 -10.23
C ILE A 40 3.91 -3.40 -9.23
N GLY A 41 4.92 -4.09 -9.75
CA GLY A 41 5.88 -4.83 -8.94
C GLY A 41 6.83 -3.92 -8.15
N GLU A 42 6.91 -2.64 -8.51
CA GLU A 42 7.86 -1.70 -7.94
C GLU A 42 7.18 -0.45 -7.37
N ARG A 43 7.67 0.00 -6.23
CA ARG A 43 7.24 1.22 -5.57
C ARG A 43 7.66 2.45 -6.37
N ASN A 44 6.88 3.52 -6.29
CA ASN A 44 7.31 4.79 -6.89
C ASN A 44 8.52 5.35 -6.12
N PRO A 45 9.63 5.68 -6.78
CA PRO A 45 10.83 6.22 -6.13
C PRO A 45 10.58 7.58 -5.44
N LYS A 46 9.50 8.28 -5.80
CA LYS A 46 9.06 9.53 -5.15
C LYS A 46 8.16 9.30 -3.92
N ALA A 47 7.65 8.08 -3.71
CA ALA A 47 6.87 7.79 -2.52
C ALA A 47 7.75 7.89 -1.25
N PRO A 48 7.17 8.22 -0.07
CA PRO A 48 7.92 8.36 1.17
C PRO A 48 8.85 7.16 1.42
N PRO A 49 10.11 7.32 1.87
CA PRO A 49 11.04 6.21 2.03
C PRO A 49 10.49 5.06 2.89
N GLU A 50 9.66 5.37 3.88
CA GLU A 50 8.98 4.41 4.74
C GLU A 50 8.06 3.46 3.99
N THR A 51 7.62 3.81 2.78
CA THR A 51 6.83 2.90 1.96
C THR A 51 7.56 1.60 1.63
N ALA A 52 8.90 1.60 1.64
CA ALA A 52 9.71 0.38 1.47
C ALA A 52 9.49 -0.67 2.59
N GLN A 53 8.90 -0.29 3.73
CA GLN A 53 8.63 -1.21 4.85
C GLN A 53 7.63 -2.32 4.50
N PHE A 54 6.81 -2.16 3.46
CA PHE A 54 5.92 -3.21 2.95
C PHE A 54 6.43 -3.90 1.69
N ASP A 55 7.63 -3.56 1.17
CA ASP A 55 8.18 -4.21 -0.04
C ASP A 55 8.21 -5.74 0.10
N PHE A 56 8.44 -6.23 1.33
CA PHE A 56 8.48 -7.66 1.61
C PHE A 56 7.17 -8.40 1.33
N VAL A 57 6.01 -7.73 1.29
CA VAL A 57 4.72 -8.38 1.06
C VAL A 57 4.37 -8.44 -0.43
N ILE A 58 4.99 -7.61 -1.26
CA ILE A 58 4.69 -7.48 -2.69
C ILE A 58 4.99 -8.79 -3.43
N GLY A 59 4.09 -9.21 -4.32
CA GLY A 59 4.12 -10.45 -5.10
C GLY A 59 3.09 -11.49 -4.65
N ASP A 60 3.22 -12.70 -5.21
CA ASP A 60 2.32 -13.82 -4.94
C ASP A 60 2.84 -14.75 -3.83
N TRP A 61 1.93 -15.22 -2.98
CA TRP A 61 2.27 -16.03 -1.80
C TRP A 61 1.34 -17.21 -1.59
N ASP A 62 1.95 -18.34 -1.27
CA ASP A 62 1.32 -19.48 -0.63
C ASP A 62 1.28 -19.29 0.87
N ILE A 63 0.09 -19.42 1.46
CA ILE A 63 -0.13 -19.19 2.88
C ILE A 63 -0.60 -20.48 3.54
N ASP A 64 0.15 -20.94 4.53
CA ASP A 64 -0.25 -22.01 5.45
C ASP A 64 -0.72 -21.40 6.77
N ILE A 65 -2.03 -21.46 7.01
CA ILE A 65 -2.69 -20.86 8.17
C ILE A 65 -2.97 -21.95 9.19
N THR A 66 -2.63 -21.70 10.46
CA THR A 66 -3.12 -22.49 11.60
C THR A 66 -4.11 -21.64 12.39
N TYR A 67 -5.35 -22.09 12.45
CA TYR A 67 -6.43 -21.41 13.17
C TYR A 67 -6.83 -22.21 14.42
N THR A 68 -6.93 -21.50 15.54
CA THR A 68 -7.31 -22.01 16.85
C THR A 68 -8.61 -21.35 17.28
N PRO A 69 -9.77 -22.01 17.07
CA PRO A 69 -11.05 -21.50 17.56
C PRO A 69 -11.11 -21.51 19.09
N ALA A 70 -11.90 -20.59 19.65
CA ALA A 70 -12.16 -20.58 21.09
C ALA A 70 -12.83 -21.91 21.53
N GLY A 71 -12.20 -22.61 22.47
CA GLY A 71 -12.70 -23.89 23.00
C GLY A 71 -12.64 -25.08 22.02
N GLY A 72 -12.05 -24.91 20.84
CA GLY A 72 -11.94 -25.97 19.83
C GLY A 72 -10.50 -26.42 19.57
N LYS A 73 -10.36 -27.47 18.76
CA LYS A 73 -9.04 -27.96 18.34
C LYS A 73 -8.48 -27.09 17.21
N PRO A 74 -7.16 -26.79 17.22
CA PRO A 74 -6.51 -26.14 16.08
C PRO A 74 -6.69 -26.95 14.80
N PHE A 75 -6.82 -26.26 13.68
CA PHE A 75 -6.79 -26.86 12.34
C PHE A 75 -6.02 -25.95 11.38
N SER A 76 -5.52 -26.53 10.28
CA SER A 76 -4.76 -25.80 9.28
C SER A 76 -5.42 -25.83 7.91
N TYR A 77 -5.24 -24.76 7.15
CA TYR A 77 -5.72 -24.64 5.78
C TYR A 77 -4.82 -23.73 4.94
N LYS A 78 -4.93 -23.86 3.63
CA LYS A 78 -4.16 -23.07 2.66
C LYS A 78 -4.96 -21.87 2.15
N ALA A 79 -4.25 -20.79 1.88
CA ALA A 79 -4.76 -19.60 1.18
C ALA A 79 -3.71 -19.09 0.20
N LYS A 80 -4.12 -18.18 -0.68
CA LYS A 80 -3.26 -17.48 -1.62
C LYS A 80 -3.36 -15.98 -1.38
N TRP A 81 -2.22 -15.29 -1.33
CA TRP A 81 -2.19 -13.83 -1.36
C TRP A 81 -1.59 -13.33 -2.67
N HIS A 82 -2.16 -12.25 -3.19
CA HIS A 82 -1.64 -11.50 -4.32
C HIS A 82 -1.50 -10.04 -3.89
N ASN A 83 -0.28 -9.52 -3.91
CA ASN A 83 0.02 -8.19 -3.42
C ASN A 83 0.78 -7.39 -4.47
N HIS A 84 0.39 -6.15 -4.69
CA HIS A 84 1.06 -5.28 -5.65
C HIS A 84 0.92 -3.82 -5.24
N TRP A 85 1.73 -2.96 -5.84
CA TRP A 85 1.55 -1.52 -5.69
C TRP A 85 0.43 -1.03 -6.61
N VAL A 86 -0.34 -0.06 -6.13
CA VAL A 86 -1.41 0.66 -6.84
C VAL A 86 -1.29 2.15 -6.54
N VAL A 87 -2.14 2.97 -7.19
CA VAL A 87 -2.16 4.43 -6.99
C VAL A 87 -0.78 5.01 -7.25
N ASP A 88 -0.28 4.79 -8.46
CA ASP A 88 1.02 5.27 -8.93
C ASP A 88 2.18 4.87 -7.99
N GLY A 89 2.15 3.65 -7.44
CA GLY A 89 3.22 3.12 -6.60
C GLY A 89 3.26 3.63 -5.15
N HIS A 90 2.17 4.20 -4.63
CA HIS A 90 2.09 4.77 -3.27
C HIS A 90 1.25 3.95 -2.28
N VAL A 91 0.42 3.05 -2.80
CA VAL A 91 -0.51 2.24 -2.00
C VAL A 91 -0.23 0.78 -2.24
N VAL A 92 -0.20 -0.02 -1.19
CA VAL A 92 -0.14 -1.48 -1.29
C VAL A 92 -1.56 -2.00 -1.35
N MET A 93 -1.88 -2.77 -2.37
CA MET A 93 -3.09 -3.59 -2.42
C MET A 93 -2.70 -5.03 -2.11
N GLN A 94 -3.40 -5.63 -1.16
CA GLN A 94 -3.30 -7.04 -0.83
C GLN A 94 -4.66 -7.69 -1.07
N GLU A 95 -4.68 -8.79 -1.80
CA GLU A 95 -5.85 -9.66 -1.94
C GLU A 95 -5.55 -11.00 -1.28
N TRP A 96 -6.48 -11.55 -0.52
CA TRP A 96 -6.39 -12.91 0.01
C TRP A 96 -7.57 -13.76 -0.44
N ARG A 97 -7.29 -15.03 -0.75
CA ARG A 97 -8.28 -16.01 -1.20
C ARG A 97 -8.05 -17.31 -0.44
N GLY A 98 -9.04 -17.73 0.34
CA GLY A 98 -9.02 -18.97 1.09
C GLY A 98 -10.42 -19.58 1.24
N PRO A 99 -10.52 -20.85 1.66
CA PRO A 99 -11.79 -21.56 1.75
C PRO A 99 -12.76 -20.97 2.78
N TYR A 100 -12.26 -20.21 3.76
CA TYR A 100 -13.06 -19.62 4.84
C TYR A 100 -13.21 -18.09 4.74
N SER A 101 -12.37 -17.43 3.95
CA SER A 101 -12.39 -15.97 3.83
C SER A 101 -11.71 -15.52 2.54
N THR A 102 -12.31 -14.51 1.91
CA THR A 102 -11.76 -13.77 0.79
C THR A 102 -11.96 -12.29 1.05
N GLY A 103 -10.99 -11.46 0.67
CA GLY A 103 -11.06 -10.02 0.83
C GLY A 103 -9.85 -9.32 0.28
N ALA A 104 -9.81 -8.01 0.50
CA ALA A 104 -8.70 -7.16 0.10
C ALA A 104 -8.40 -6.10 1.16
N GLU A 105 -7.16 -5.62 1.18
CA GLU A 105 -6.72 -4.51 2.00
C GLU A 105 -5.94 -3.51 1.15
N PHE A 106 -6.22 -2.22 1.35
CA PHE A 106 -5.41 -1.13 0.84
C PHE A 106 -4.63 -0.52 1.99
N ARG A 107 -3.34 -0.25 1.80
CA ARG A 107 -2.47 0.40 2.80
C ARG A 107 -1.69 1.56 2.19
N PHE A 108 -1.69 2.70 2.85
CA PHE A 108 -0.89 3.85 2.47
C PHE A 108 -0.13 4.39 3.67
N PHE A 109 1.01 5.02 3.43
CA PHE A 109 1.79 5.66 4.49
C PHE A 109 1.35 7.12 4.65
N ASP A 110 0.94 7.51 5.86
CA ASP A 110 0.68 8.89 6.25
C ASP A 110 1.98 9.52 6.79
N PRO A 111 2.64 10.42 6.03
CA PRO A 111 3.91 11.01 6.44
C PRO A 111 3.77 12.00 7.61
N GLN A 112 2.58 12.57 7.84
CA GLN A 112 2.35 13.48 8.96
C GLN A 112 2.26 12.70 10.27
N LYS A 113 1.57 11.55 10.25
CA LYS A 113 1.44 10.66 11.42
C LYS A 113 2.60 9.68 11.56
N LYS A 114 3.44 9.54 10.52
CA LYS A 114 4.53 8.56 10.41
C LYS A 114 4.05 7.13 10.64
N ARG A 115 2.88 6.81 10.07
CA ARG A 115 2.20 5.53 10.26
C ARG A 115 1.53 5.09 8.97
N TRP A 116 1.45 3.78 8.81
CA TRP A 116 0.59 3.19 7.80
C TRP A 116 -0.85 3.24 8.25
N ILE A 117 -1.74 3.55 7.32
CA ILE A 117 -3.18 3.48 7.48
C ILE A 117 -3.70 2.48 6.46
N GLY A 118 -4.54 1.56 6.91
CA GLY A 118 -5.09 0.52 6.05
C GLY A 118 -6.58 0.36 6.18
N GLN A 119 -7.15 -0.27 5.17
CA GLN A 119 -8.58 -0.50 5.06
C GLN A 119 -8.85 -1.90 4.50
N ASN A 120 -9.39 -2.77 5.32
CA ASN A 120 -9.77 -4.13 4.96
C ASN A 120 -11.24 -4.19 4.52
N VAL A 121 -11.50 -4.99 3.50
CA VAL A 121 -12.82 -5.32 2.98
C VAL A 121 -12.95 -6.83 2.86
N TYR A 122 -14.04 -7.38 3.38
CA TYR A 122 -14.35 -8.81 3.34
C TYR A 122 -15.66 -9.06 2.58
N THR A 123 -15.81 -10.23 1.97
CA THR A 123 -17.05 -10.65 1.27
C THR A 123 -18.32 -10.65 2.15
N GLY A 124 -18.17 -10.59 3.49
CA GLY A 124 -19.26 -10.46 4.47
C GLY A 124 -19.62 -9.02 4.86
N ALA A 125 -19.33 -8.03 4.01
CA ALA A 125 -19.56 -6.60 4.26
C ALA A 125 -18.84 -6.04 5.52
N LYS A 126 -17.77 -6.71 5.97
CA LYS A 126 -16.92 -6.19 7.04
C LYS A 126 -15.97 -5.14 6.46
N TRP A 127 -15.99 -3.97 7.07
CA TRP A 127 -15.11 -2.83 6.79
C TRP A 127 -14.28 -2.55 8.04
N GLN A 128 -12.96 -2.71 7.96
CA GLN A 128 -12.09 -2.59 9.13
C GLN A 128 -10.88 -1.71 8.83
N GLU A 129 -10.77 -0.60 9.55
CA GLU A 129 -9.58 0.25 9.54
C GLU A 129 -8.43 -0.43 10.30
N THR A 130 -7.23 -0.27 9.78
CA THR A 130 -5.98 -0.72 10.41
C THR A 130 -4.99 0.44 10.49
N SER A 131 -4.08 0.36 11.45
CA SER A 131 -2.86 1.16 11.44
C SER A 131 -1.66 0.26 11.56
N ALA A 132 -0.51 0.68 11.03
CA ALA A 132 0.70 -0.12 11.16
C ALA A 132 1.98 0.68 11.35
N GLU A 133 2.94 0.02 11.99
CA GLU A 133 4.28 0.55 12.24
C GLU A 133 5.32 -0.56 12.10
N PHE A 134 6.47 -0.20 11.52
CA PHE A 134 7.62 -1.09 11.39
C PHE A 134 8.64 -0.77 12.47
N VAL A 135 8.88 -1.72 13.37
CA VAL A 135 9.77 -1.54 14.53
C VAL A 135 10.59 -2.81 14.71
N ASP A 136 11.90 -2.66 14.85
CA ASP A 136 12.86 -3.75 15.12
C ASP A 136 12.72 -4.96 14.16
N GLY A 137 12.57 -4.67 12.87
CA GLY A 137 12.48 -5.70 11.82
C GLY A 137 11.14 -6.43 11.75
N LYS A 138 10.12 -5.93 12.44
CA LYS A 138 8.76 -6.48 12.46
C LYS A 138 7.75 -5.44 12.01
N MET A 139 6.74 -5.88 11.28
CA MET A 139 5.58 -5.05 10.96
C MET A 139 4.45 -5.39 11.94
N TYR A 140 3.96 -4.39 12.67
CA TYR A 140 2.82 -4.51 13.56
C TYR A 140 1.60 -3.84 12.93
N ILE A 141 0.52 -4.58 12.74
CA ILE A 141 -0.77 -4.06 12.29
C ILE A 141 -1.71 -4.06 13.49
N TYR A 142 -2.40 -2.96 13.73
CA TYR A 142 -3.36 -2.80 14.82
C TYR A 142 -4.76 -2.56 14.27
N SER A 143 -5.76 -3.12 14.95
CA SER A 143 -7.18 -2.82 14.71
C SER A 143 -7.96 -2.87 16.01
N SER A 144 -9.04 -2.10 16.06
CA SER A 144 -10.05 -2.22 17.12
C SER A 144 -11.16 -3.17 16.65
N GLN A 145 -11.58 -4.08 17.52
CA GLN A 145 -12.61 -5.06 17.25
C GLN A 145 -13.54 -5.20 18.47
N SER A 146 -14.71 -5.78 18.26
CA SER A 146 -15.69 -6.03 19.32
C SER A 146 -16.22 -7.46 19.21
N ASP A 147 -16.43 -8.10 20.35
CA ASP A 147 -17.10 -9.39 20.47
C ASP A 147 -18.11 -9.40 21.63
N ALA A 148 -18.62 -10.58 21.98
CA ALA A 148 -19.59 -10.73 23.07
C ALA A 148 -19.05 -10.31 24.45
N ASP A 149 -17.72 -10.30 24.63
CA ASP A 149 -17.07 -9.88 25.88
C ASP A 149 -16.71 -8.39 25.87
N GLY A 150 -17.00 -7.67 24.78
CA GLY A 150 -16.75 -6.24 24.61
C GLY A 150 -15.65 -5.91 23.60
N ASP A 151 -15.21 -4.65 23.65
CA ASP A 151 -14.18 -4.14 22.75
C ASP A 151 -12.79 -4.66 23.12
N PHE A 152 -11.95 -4.89 22.11
CA PHE A 152 -10.57 -5.31 22.28
C PHE A 152 -9.68 -4.77 21.16
N LEU A 153 -8.39 -4.70 21.44
CA LEU A 153 -7.38 -4.42 20.42
C LEU A 153 -6.89 -5.74 19.84
N ALA A 154 -6.83 -5.82 18.52
CA ALA A 154 -6.17 -6.89 17.79
C ALA A 154 -4.86 -6.38 17.20
N ARG A 155 -3.86 -7.26 17.19
CA ARG A 155 -2.57 -7.00 16.56
C ARG A 155 -2.16 -8.18 15.71
N GLU A 156 -1.75 -7.90 14.48
CA GLU A 156 -1.02 -8.84 13.65
C GLU A 156 0.45 -8.44 13.66
N THR A 157 1.33 -9.40 13.89
CA THR A 157 2.78 -9.17 13.85
C THR A 157 3.37 -10.01 12.73
N TYR A 158 3.94 -9.34 11.73
CA TYR A 158 4.82 -9.97 10.74
C TYR A 158 6.23 -10.03 11.32
N TYR A 159 6.87 -11.20 11.25
CA TYR A 159 8.19 -11.44 11.80
C TYR A 159 8.91 -12.52 10.99
N GLU A 160 10.23 -12.65 11.23
CA GLU A 160 11.10 -13.51 10.40
C GLU A 160 10.93 -13.17 8.91
N ILE A 161 10.94 -11.87 8.61
CA ILE A 161 10.72 -11.34 7.26
C ILE A 161 11.99 -11.58 6.44
N GLY A 162 11.87 -12.41 5.41
CA GLY A 162 12.89 -12.67 4.40
C GLY A 162 12.35 -12.45 2.98
N PRO A 163 13.19 -12.62 1.95
CA PRO A 163 12.79 -12.42 0.56
C PRO A 163 11.72 -13.41 0.09
N ASP A 164 11.80 -14.66 0.58
CA ASP A 164 10.99 -15.78 0.09
C ASP A 164 9.97 -16.30 1.11
N SER A 165 10.01 -15.77 2.34
CA SER A 165 9.13 -16.20 3.41
C SER A 165 8.99 -15.16 4.51
N PHE A 166 7.84 -15.17 5.18
CA PHE A 166 7.64 -14.49 6.46
C PHE A 166 6.62 -15.25 7.30
N LYS A 167 6.56 -14.92 8.59
CA LYS A 167 5.55 -15.44 9.52
C LYS A 167 4.64 -14.33 10.00
N LEU A 168 3.40 -14.67 10.30
CA LEU A 168 2.47 -13.77 10.97
C LEU A 168 1.78 -14.47 12.14
N LYS A 169 1.56 -13.72 13.21
CA LYS A 169 0.73 -14.15 14.34
C LYS A 169 -0.30 -13.07 14.67
N ALA A 170 -1.50 -13.51 15.00
CA ALA A 170 -2.52 -12.66 15.59
C ALA A 170 -2.41 -12.67 17.12
N GLU A 171 -2.66 -11.53 17.72
CA GLU A 171 -2.65 -11.30 19.16
C GLU A 171 -3.84 -10.41 19.53
N VAL A 172 -4.31 -10.53 20.77
CA VAL A 172 -5.43 -9.75 21.29
C VAL A 172 -5.09 -9.13 22.63
N SER A 173 -5.66 -7.97 22.90
CA SER A 173 -5.49 -7.22 24.14
C SER A 173 -6.85 -6.72 24.61
N ARG A 174 -7.23 -7.09 25.84
CA ARG A 174 -8.45 -6.58 26.51
C ARG A 174 -8.15 -5.49 27.56
N ASP A 175 -6.91 -5.02 27.65
CA ASP A 175 -6.46 -4.04 28.64
C ASP A 175 -5.81 -2.80 28.01
N ASN A 176 -6.27 -2.44 26.80
CA ASN A 176 -5.78 -1.29 26.02
C ASN A 176 -4.28 -1.34 25.69
N GLY A 177 -3.79 -2.53 25.36
CA GLY A 177 -2.45 -2.76 24.82
C GLY A 177 -1.38 -2.96 25.88
N LYS A 178 -1.78 -3.06 27.17
CA LYS A 178 -0.83 -3.30 28.28
C LYS A 178 -0.31 -4.73 28.26
N SER A 179 -1.16 -5.70 27.89
CA SER A 179 -0.76 -7.09 27.69
C SER A 179 -1.38 -7.67 26.42
N TRP A 180 -0.65 -8.60 25.81
CA TRP A 180 -1.05 -9.25 24.56
C TRP A 180 -1.11 -10.76 24.77
N GLN A 181 -2.26 -11.34 24.44
CA GLN A 181 -2.49 -12.77 24.47
C GLN A 181 -2.48 -13.32 23.04
N ALA A 182 -2.18 -14.61 22.89
CA ALA A 182 -2.25 -15.27 21.60
C ALA A 182 -3.67 -15.13 21.01
N GLY A 183 -3.73 -14.69 19.76
CA GLY A 183 -4.96 -14.60 18.99
C GLY A 183 -5.33 -15.94 18.37
N LYS A 184 -6.30 -15.90 17.47
CA LYS A 184 -6.90 -17.12 16.90
C LYS A 184 -6.08 -17.75 15.78
N TYR A 185 -5.01 -17.12 15.29
CA TYR A 185 -4.28 -17.70 14.17
C TYR A 185 -2.81 -17.30 14.10
N THR A 186 -2.05 -18.18 13.46
CA THR A 186 -0.72 -17.93 12.93
C THR A 186 -0.69 -18.34 11.46
N LEU A 187 0.25 -17.80 10.70
CA LEU A 187 0.50 -18.25 9.34
C LEU A 187 1.98 -18.21 8.99
N VAL A 188 2.34 -19.02 8.01
CA VAL A 188 3.60 -18.98 7.29
C VAL A 188 3.28 -18.63 5.85
N ALA A 189 3.94 -17.61 5.32
CA ALA A 189 3.88 -17.25 3.91
C ALA A 189 5.17 -17.71 3.23
N THR A 190 5.04 -18.33 2.06
CA THR A 190 6.14 -18.68 1.16
C THR A 190 5.82 -18.18 -0.24
N ARG A 191 6.83 -17.77 -1.02
CA ARG A 191 6.61 -17.34 -2.41
C ARG A 191 5.88 -18.40 -3.21
N SER A 192 4.90 -17.98 -4.01
CA SER A 192 4.32 -18.86 -5.03
C SER A 192 5.37 -19.10 -6.11
N LEU A 193 5.44 -20.34 -6.61
CA LEU A 193 6.27 -20.74 -7.75
C LEU A 193 5.66 -20.29 -9.09
#